data_AF-A0A7M4APM3-F1
#
_entry.id   AF-A0A7M4APM3-F1
#
_cell.length_a   1.000
_cell.length_b   1.000
_cell.length_c   1.000
_cell.angle_alpha   90.00
_cell.angle_beta   90.00
_cell.angle_gamma   90.00
#
_symmetry.space_group_name_H-M   'P 1'
#
loop_
_entity.id
_entity.type
_entity.pdbx_description
1 polymer ?
#
loop_
_entity_poly.entity_id
_entity_poly.type
_entity_poly.pdbx_seq_one_letter_code
_entity_poly.pdbx_strand_id
1 'polypeptide(L)'
;MRRGHTMMETLILIGIALFVITVLATVYIATSRYKLAPANKILVVYGNTQGAGAAKCYHGGGKIVWPLVQNYAFLDLKPMTININLEHA
;
A
#
# COMPACT_ATOMS: atom_id res chain seq x y z
N MET A 1 -19.34 -4.16 -48.51
CA MET A 1 -18.16 -4.89 -48.01
C MET A 1 -17.29 -4.09 -47.01
N ARG A 2 -17.39 -2.75 -46.89
CA ARG A 2 -16.58 -1.94 -45.93
C ARG A 2 -16.96 -2.05 -44.44
N ARG A 3 -18.18 -2.50 -44.12
CA ARG A 3 -18.73 -2.54 -42.74
C ARG A 3 -18.11 -3.62 -41.84
N GLY A 4 -17.53 -4.67 -42.42
CA GLY A 4 -16.85 -5.73 -41.66
C GLY A 4 -15.49 -5.31 -41.12
N HIS A 5 -14.76 -4.46 -41.86
CA HIS A 5 -13.44 -3.98 -41.45
C HIS A 5 -13.53 -3.06 -40.23
N THR A 6 -14.46 -2.11 -40.24
CA THR A 6 -14.70 -1.17 -39.13
C THR A 6 -15.13 -1.88 -37.85
N MET A 7 -15.87 -2.99 -37.96
CA MET A 7 -16.29 -3.78 -36.80
C MET A 7 -15.09 -4.50 -36.16
N MET A 8 -14.21 -5.08 -36.98
CA MET A 8 -13.00 -5.76 -36.51
C MET A 8 -12.03 -4.80 -35.84
N GLU A 9 -11.82 -3.62 -36.43
CA GLU A 9 -11.01 -2.54 -35.84
C GLU A 9 -11.56 -2.09 -34.48
N THR A 10 -12.87 -1.93 -34.37
CA THR A 10 -13.52 -1.55 -33.09
C THR A 10 -13.32 -2.63 -32.02
N LEU A 11 -13.47 -3.91 -32.37
CA LEU A 11 -13.25 -5.02 -31.43
C LEU A 11 -11.80 -5.12 -30.96
N ILE A 12 -10.84 -4.92 -31.86
CA ILE A 12 -9.42 -4.88 -31.52
C ILE A 12 -9.12 -3.72 -30.55
N LEU A 13 -9.66 -2.52 -30.82
CA LEU A 13 -9.50 -1.37 -29.94
C LEU A 13 -10.10 -1.60 -28.55
N ILE A 14 -11.28 -2.21 -28.46
CA ILE A 14 -11.90 -2.57 -27.18
C ILE A 14 -11.03 -3.59 -26.42
N GLY A 15 -10.51 -4.61 -27.11
CA GLY A 15 -9.63 -5.61 -26.51
C GLY A 15 -8.35 -5.00 -25.92
N ILE A 16 -7.71 -4.10 -26.66
CA ILE A 16 -6.52 -3.37 -26.21
C ILE A 16 -6.86 -2.48 -25.01
N ALA A 17 -7.97 -1.73 -25.07
CA ALA A 17 -8.39 -0.87 -23.97
C ALA A 17 -8.63 -1.65 -22.68
N LEU A 18 -9.32 -2.80 -22.76
CA LEU A 18 -9.56 -3.67 -21.61
C LEU A 18 -8.26 -4.25 -21.03
N PHE A 19 -7.32 -4.65 -21.88
CA PHE A 19 -6.01 -5.13 -21.44
C PHE A 19 -5.26 -4.04 -20.66
N VAL A 20 -5.18 -2.83 -21.21
CA VAL A 20 -4.51 -1.69 -20.56
C VAL A 20 -5.16 -1.36 -19.22
N ILE A 21 -6.50 -1.29 -19.16
CA ILE A 21 -7.23 -1.02 -17.91
C ILE A 21 -6.92 -2.09 -16.85
N THR A 22 -6.90 -3.37 -17.25
CA THR A 22 -6.64 -4.48 -16.32
C THR A 22 -5.22 -4.42 -15.75
N VAL A 23 -4.23 -4.11 -16.59
CA VAL A 23 -2.84 -3.95 -16.16
C VAL A 23 -2.71 -2.77 -15.19
N LEU A 24 -3.28 -1.61 -15.54
CA LEU A 24 -3.24 -0.42 -14.68
C LEU A 24 -3.94 -0.65 -13.34
N ALA A 25 -5.11 -1.32 -13.35
CA ALA A 25 -5.82 -1.66 -12.13
C ALA A 25 -5.00 -2.59 -11.22
N THR A 26 -4.33 -3.59 -11.80
CA THR A 26 -3.48 -4.53 -11.06
C THR A 26 -2.30 -3.80 -10.41
N VAL A 27 -1.62 -2.93 -11.16
CA VAL A 27 -0.51 -2.11 -10.63
C VAL A 27 -0.99 -1.18 -9.53
N TYR A 28 -2.12 -0.48 -9.74
CA TYR A 28 -2.68 0.44 -8.74
C TYR A 28 -3.01 -0.28 -7.42
N ILE A 29 -3.61 -1.46 -7.51
CA ILE A 29 -3.89 -2.29 -6.33
C ILE A 29 -2.59 -2.70 -5.64
N ALA A 30 -1.60 -3.18 -6.39
CA ALA A 30 -0.31 -3.60 -5.84
C ALA A 30 0.38 -2.46 -5.09
N THR A 31 0.48 -1.27 -5.70
CA THR A 31 1.07 -0.08 -5.07
C THR A 31 0.28 0.37 -3.85
N SER A 32 -1.05 0.30 -3.90
CA SER A 32 -1.90 0.68 -2.77
C SER A 32 -1.74 -0.22 -1.54
N ARG A 33 -1.35 -1.48 -1.75
CA ARG A 33 -1.11 -2.46 -0.67
C ARG A 33 0.33 -2.49 -0.20
N TYR A 34 1.28 -2.02 -1.00
CA TYR A 34 2.68 -1.95 -0.63
C TYR A 34 2.96 -0.71 0.24
N LYS A 35 3.29 -0.92 1.52
CA LYS A 35 3.66 0.16 2.45
C LYS A 35 5.16 0.12 2.70
N LEU A 36 5.84 1.22 2.39
CA LEU A 36 7.26 1.41 2.67
C LEU A 36 7.43 1.97 4.09
N ALA A 37 8.36 1.41 4.86
CA ALA A 37 8.77 1.92 6.16
C ALA A 37 9.89 2.96 5.96
N PRO A 38 9.65 4.26 6.26
CA PRO A 38 10.69 5.29 6.21
C PRO A 38 11.84 4.99 7.18
N ALA A 39 13.05 5.48 6.90
CA ALA A 39 14.21 5.22 7.77
C ALA A 39 14.00 5.64 9.24
N ASN A 40 13.27 6.74 9.47
CA ASN A 40 12.99 7.27 10.81
C ASN A 40 11.66 6.77 11.42
N LYS A 41 11.03 5.74 10.83
CA LYS A 41 9.74 5.19 11.28
C LYS A 41 9.72 3.67 11.22
N ILE A 42 9.14 3.02 12.23
CA ILE A 42 8.82 1.59 12.20
C ILE A 42 7.40 1.41 11.68
N LEU A 43 7.22 0.56 10.68
CA LEU A 43 5.91 0.12 10.21
C LEU A 43 5.41 -1.00 11.13
N VAL A 44 4.39 -0.72 11.92
CA VAL A 44 3.75 -1.68 12.83
C VAL A 44 2.49 -2.20 12.17
N VAL A 45 2.43 -3.50 11.86
CA VAL A 45 1.27 -4.17 11.26
C VAL A 45 0.61 -5.05 12.31
N TYR A 46 -0.67 -4.83 12.60
CA TYR A 46 -1.42 -5.49 13.67
C TYR A 46 -2.79 -5.98 13.20
N GLY A 47 -3.44 -6.82 14.01
CA GLY A 47 -4.67 -7.54 13.64
C GLY A 47 -4.38 -9.02 13.38
N ASN A 48 -4.81 -9.55 12.23
CA ASN A 48 -4.59 -10.96 11.91
C ASN A 48 -3.14 -11.21 11.42
N THR A 49 -2.19 -11.30 12.36
CA THR A 49 -0.75 -11.41 12.11
C THR A 49 -0.26 -12.86 11.92
N GLN A 50 -1.16 -13.82 11.65
CA GLN A 50 -0.85 -15.23 11.42
C GLN A 50 0.07 -15.82 12.52
N GLY A 51 -0.26 -15.56 13.79
CA GLY A 51 0.40 -16.23 14.93
C GLY A 51 1.67 -15.57 15.49
N ALA A 52 2.09 -14.39 15.02
CA ALA A 52 3.30 -13.72 15.54
C ALA A 52 3.03 -12.73 16.69
N GLY A 53 1.94 -12.92 17.44
CA GLY A 53 1.54 -12.01 18.51
C GLY A 53 0.74 -10.79 18.04
N ALA A 54 0.50 -9.83 18.94
CA ALA A 54 -0.41 -8.71 18.71
C ALA A 54 -0.03 -7.79 17.53
N ALA A 55 1.26 -7.65 17.22
CA ALA A 55 1.76 -6.81 16.14
C ALA A 55 3.10 -7.32 15.58
N LYS A 56 3.35 -7.11 14.28
CA LYS A 56 4.65 -7.28 13.62
C LYS A 56 5.26 -5.91 13.31
N CYS A 57 6.48 -5.68 13.77
CA CYS A 57 7.22 -4.44 13.54
C CYS A 57 8.24 -4.62 12.41
N TYR A 58 8.23 -3.71 11.43
CA TYR A 58 9.19 -3.67 10.33
C TYR A 58 10.00 -2.37 10.40
N HIS A 59 11.32 -2.49 10.59
CA HIS A 59 12.24 -1.37 10.52
C HIS A 59 12.93 -1.37 9.13
N GLY A 60 12.60 -0.38 8.31
CA GLY A 60 13.09 -0.31 6.92
C GLY A 60 12.43 -1.31 5.95
N GLY A 61 12.67 -1.08 4.66
CA GLY A 61 12.08 -1.87 3.56
C GLY A 61 10.59 -1.58 3.34
N GLY A 62 9.89 -2.51 2.68
CA GLY A 62 8.46 -2.39 2.42
C GLY A 62 7.73 -3.72 2.61
N LYS A 63 6.48 -3.63 3.05
CA LYS A 63 5.62 -4.77 3.38
C LYS A 63 4.28 -4.61 2.67
N ILE A 64 3.77 -5.69 2.11
CA ILE A 64 2.39 -5.75 1.64
C ILE A 64 1.48 -5.90 2.85
N VAL A 65 0.61 -4.91 3.08
CA VAL A 65 -0.40 -4.92 4.14
C VAL A 65 -1.76 -5.14 3.50
N TRP A 66 -2.45 -6.20 3.94
CA TRP A 66 -3.79 -6.50 3.46
C TRP A 66 -4.84 -5.74 4.28
N PRO A 67 -5.49 -4.70 3.71
CA PRO A 67 -6.32 -3.77 4.47
C PRO A 67 -7.60 -4.38 5.03
N LEU A 68 -8.03 -5.55 4.52
CA LEU A 68 -9.24 -6.23 5.01
C LEU A 68 -9.00 -7.05 6.28
N VAL A 69 -7.76 -7.48 6.52
CA VAL A 69 -7.42 -8.40 7.62
C VAL A 69 -6.34 -7.84 8.57
N GLN A 70 -5.64 -6.79 8.14
CA GLN A 70 -4.50 -6.21 8.84
C GLN A 70 -4.58 -4.68 8.80
N ASN A 71 -4.32 -4.07 9.95
CA ASN A 71 -4.14 -2.62 10.08
C ASN A 71 -2.64 -2.32 10.21
N TYR A 72 -2.28 -1.07 9.91
CA TYR A 72 -0.90 -0.60 10.07
C TYR A 72 -0.86 0.77 10.73
N ALA A 73 0.21 1.01 11.48
CA ALA A 73 0.57 2.30 12.05
C ALA A 73 2.07 2.55 11.83
N PHE A 74 2.47 3.81 11.88
CA PHE A 74 3.87 4.20 11.89
C PHE A 74 4.27 4.69 13.26
N LEU A 75 5.30 4.08 13.83
CA LEU A 75 5.94 4.55 15.05
C LEU A 75 7.15 5.40 14.69
N ASP A 76 7.22 6.61 15.21
CA ASP A 76 8.32 7.56 14.93
C ASP A 76 9.51 7.31 15.86
N LEU A 77 10.73 7.33 15.32
CA LEU A 77 11.97 7.10 16.07
C LEU A 77 12.70 8.40 16.39
N LYS A 78 12.16 9.56 16.00
CA LYS A 78 12.77 10.83 16.40
C LYS A 78 12.59 11.03 17.91
N PRO A 79 13.60 11.60 18.59
CA PRO A 79 13.46 11.96 19.99
C PRO A 79 12.27 12.91 20.18
N MET A 80 11.41 12.60 21.15
CA MET A 80 10.34 13.50 21.57
C MET A 80 10.88 14.44 22.65
N THR A 81 10.77 15.75 22.41
CA THR A 81 11.12 16.75 23.42
C THR A 81 10.00 16.82 24.46
N ILE A 82 10.30 16.42 25.69
CA ILE A 82 9.40 16.59 26.83
C ILE A 82 9.75 17.93 27.46
N ASN A 83 8.82 18.89 27.44
CA ASN A 83 9.00 20.15 28.16
C ASN A 83 8.82 19.86 29.65
N ILE A 84 9.92 19.94 30.40
CA ILE A 84 9.93 19.76 31.84
C ILE A 84 9.84 21.15 32.46
N ASN A 85 8.71 21.46 33.08
CA ASN A 85 8.57 22.69 33.84
C ASN A 85 9.23 22.49 35.21
N LEU A 86 10.34 23.20 35.43
CA LEU A 86 11.17 23.14 36.64
C LEU A 86 10.74 24.15 37.70
N GLU A 87 9.55 24.77 37.59
CA GLU A 87 9.09 25.80 38.52
C GLU A 87 9.02 25.36 39.98
N HIS A 88 9.11 24.06 40.29
CA HIS A 88 9.10 23.52 41.65
C HIS A 88 10.26 22.55 41.92
N ALA A 89 11.42 22.74 41.28
CA ALA A 89 12.63 21.96 41.55
C ALA A 89 13.34 22.40 42.84
#